data_AF-A0A7W7LEF9-F1
#
_entry.id   AF-A0A7W7LEF9-F1
#
_cell.length_a   1.000
_cell.length_b   1.000
_cell.length_c   1.000
_cell.angle_alpha   90.00
_cell.angle_beta   90.00
_cell.angle_gamma   90.00
#
_symmetry.space_group_name_H-M   'P 1'
#
loop_
_entity.id
_entity.type
_entity.pdbx_description
1 polymer ?
#
loop_
_entity_poly.entity_id
_entity_poly.type
_entity_poly.pdbx_seq_one_letter_code
_entity_poly.pdbx_strand_id
1 'polypeptide(L)'
;MSVPALRARRDGPPPRGRLLREAAGAPFADDLAAWRARAADDWRELCGPPGTSPVSPVIPGYLLDRYAFRAFMRRRYGVRTADRFSRPLAPRAVDWEALTRTRLRGAPGVGIPPVRPDDQATDTPLVHDLLSRWRGHLADRGIRHDSGLFQPPAGRSWLDLYRDSVLYPFYPPAILGPTFMERVGARQREEILASRGTRGIMGLYVFLLTSHEDTHRAQRGEPLLCEYLLAMVWCAFLDEHDQWYWQRNDDTGASLNAEEPFLRRVHLDSAALAALFHDTAAGSAQVLGPGAYDQLCLAAWLFDTRLIGYRDYLELATRRLCGQDTTLSLTGLLDQLDDRLTAVPHPGRAVGTTSGEGPSR
;
A
#
# COMPACT_ATOMS: atom_id res chain seq x y z
N MET A 1 -4.22 -25.60 -2.15
CA MET A 1 -4.40 -24.14 -2.08
C MET A 1 -4.88 -23.78 -0.68
N SER A 2 -4.40 -22.68 -0.09
CA SER A 2 -4.88 -22.23 1.24
C SER A 2 -6.20 -21.46 1.11
N VAL A 3 -7.14 -21.73 2.02
CA VAL A 3 -8.37 -20.96 2.14
C VAL A 3 -8.08 -19.71 2.99
N PRO A 4 -8.42 -18.49 2.53
CA PRO A 4 -8.31 -17.28 3.35
C PRO A 4 -9.02 -17.47 4.70
N ALA A 5 -8.37 -17.09 5.79
CA ALA A 5 -8.90 -17.30 7.14
C ALA A 5 -8.82 -16.04 8.01
N LEU A 6 -9.83 -15.84 8.85
CA LEU A 6 -9.85 -14.72 9.78
C LEU A 6 -8.79 -14.89 10.88
N ARG A 7 -8.00 -13.85 11.10
CA ARG A 7 -7.00 -13.78 12.18
C ARG A 7 -7.64 -13.35 13.50
N ALA A 8 -7.10 -13.84 14.62
CA ALA A 8 -7.50 -13.37 15.96
C ALA A 8 -7.06 -11.90 16.14
N ARG A 9 -7.98 -11.03 16.56
CA ARG A 9 -7.71 -9.60 16.74
C ARG A 9 -6.90 -9.32 18.01
N ARG A 10 -5.97 -8.35 17.93
CA ARG A 10 -5.34 -7.70 19.10
C ARG A 10 -6.02 -6.38 19.50
N ASP A 11 -6.71 -5.68 18.58
CA ASP A 11 -7.18 -4.32 18.83
C ASP A 11 -8.66 -4.11 18.45
N GLY A 12 -9.50 -3.85 19.47
CA GLY A 12 -10.81 -3.18 19.36
C GLY A 12 -12.01 -4.02 18.89
N PRO A 13 -13.24 -3.57 19.23
CA PRO A 13 -14.45 -4.29 18.88
C PRO A 13 -14.61 -4.37 17.35
N PRO A 14 -14.89 -5.56 16.83
CA PRO A 14 -15.14 -5.77 15.41
C PRO A 14 -16.40 -5.06 14.87
N PRO A 15 -16.38 -4.65 13.60
CA PRO A 15 -17.59 -4.19 12.91
C PRO A 15 -18.64 -5.31 12.86
N ARG A 16 -19.93 -4.98 13.00
CA ARG A 16 -21.03 -5.96 12.96
C ARG A 16 -21.10 -6.59 11.56
N GLY A 17 -20.92 -7.90 11.41
CA GLY A 17 -20.79 -8.55 10.10
C GLY A 17 -22.08 -8.54 9.26
N ARG A 18 -23.27 -8.44 9.88
CA ARG A 18 -24.52 -8.10 9.16
C ARG A 18 -24.38 -6.83 8.31
N LEU A 19 -23.74 -5.79 8.86
CA LEU A 19 -23.50 -4.53 8.11
C LEU A 19 -22.46 -4.74 7.00
N LEU A 20 -21.54 -5.70 7.12
CA LEU A 20 -20.55 -5.99 6.09
C LEU A 20 -21.11 -6.81 4.93
N ARG A 21 -22.12 -7.66 5.15
CA ARG A 21 -22.85 -8.33 4.05
C ARG A 21 -23.64 -7.34 3.20
N GLU A 22 -24.27 -6.36 3.86
CA GLU A 22 -24.89 -5.21 3.17
C GLU A 22 -23.85 -4.32 2.46
N ALA A 23 -22.57 -4.36 2.86
CA ALA A 23 -21.44 -3.67 2.23
C ALA A 23 -20.87 -4.38 1.00
N ALA A 24 -20.77 -5.70 1.05
CA ALA A 24 -20.29 -6.52 -0.05
C ALA A 24 -21.23 -6.54 -1.26
N GLY A 25 -22.51 -6.21 -1.05
CA GLY A 25 -23.54 -6.12 -2.11
C GLY A 25 -23.94 -4.70 -2.48
N ALA A 26 -23.29 -3.66 -1.93
CA ALA A 26 -23.60 -2.27 -2.26
C ALA A 26 -22.62 -1.76 -3.33
N PRO A 27 -23.11 -1.08 -4.38
CA PRO A 27 -22.27 -0.69 -5.50
C PRO A 27 -21.48 0.57 -5.15
N PHE A 28 -20.38 0.43 -4.42
CA PHE A 28 -19.47 1.54 -4.13
C PHE A 28 -18.97 2.18 -5.43
N ALA A 29 -18.71 1.36 -6.45
CA ALA A 29 -18.38 1.80 -7.80
C ALA A 29 -19.40 2.79 -8.40
N ASP A 30 -20.70 2.59 -8.18
CA ASP A 30 -21.76 3.43 -8.76
C ASP A 30 -21.76 4.86 -8.18
N ASP A 31 -21.39 5.00 -6.91
CA ASP A 31 -21.31 6.30 -6.21
C ASP A 31 -19.88 6.85 -6.11
N LEU A 32 -18.90 6.22 -6.78
CA LEU A 32 -17.47 6.48 -6.56
C LEU A 32 -17.11 7.95 -6.76
N ALA A 33 -17.69 8.62 -7.77
CA ALA A 33 -17.44 10.04 -8.02
C ALA A 33 -17.85 10.93 -6.84
N ALA A 34 -19.00 10.65 -6.22
CA ALA A 34 -19.48 11.38 -5.06
C ALA A 34 -18.63 11.09 -3.82
N TRP A 35 -18.13 9.86 -3.67
CA TRP A 35 -17.22 9.50 -2.58
C TRP A 35 -15.82 10.08 -2.76
N ARG A 36 -15.30 10.13 -4.00
CA ARG A 36 -14.06 10.84 -4.36
C ARG A 36 -14.17 12.32 -4.00
N ALA A 37 -15.27 12.99 -4.35
CA ALA A 37 -15.47 14.40 -3.99
C ALA A 37 -15.44 14.63 -2.47
N ARG A 38 -16.19 13.82 -1.70
CA ARG A 38 -16.19 13.89 -0.23
C ARG A 38 -14.80 13.65 0.37
N ALA A 39 -14.08 12.65 -0.13
CA ALA A 39 -12.73 12.36 0.33
C ALA A 39 -11.74 13.49 0.05
N ALA A 40 -11.90 14.20 -1.06
CA ALA A 40 -11.09 15.38 -1.37
C ALA A 40 -11.40 16.56 -0.43
N ASP A 41 -12.66 16.72 -0.01
CA ASP A 41 -13.06 17.72 0.97
C ASP A 41 -12.46 17.42 2.34
N ASP A 42 -12.61 16.18 2.83
CA ASP A 42 -12.04 15.70 4.08
C ASP A 42 -10.51 15.87 4.10
N TRP A 43 -9.83 15.59 2.98
CA TRP A 43 -8.38 15.77 2.85
C TRP A 43 -7.95 17.23 2.97
N ARG A 44 -8.68 18.15 2.32
CA ARG A 44 -8.39 19.58 2.40
C ARG A 44 -8.56 20.10 3.82
N GLU A 45 -9.58 19.63 4.54
CA GLU A 45 -9.77 19.96 5.95
C GLU A 45 -8.62 19.43 6.82
N LEU A 46 -8.18 18.18 6.60
CA LEU A 46 -7.06 17.56 7.32
C LEU A 46 -5.72 18.25 7.07
N CYS A 47 -5.50 18.77 5.86
CA CYS A 47 -4.30 19.51 5.51
C CYS A 47 -4.28 20.92 6.11
N GLY A 48 -5.43 21.47 6.51
CA GLY A 48 -5.51 22.84 7.01
C GLY A 48 -5.16 23.90 5.94
N PRO A 49 -4.91 25.15 6.35
CA PRO A 49 -4.61 26.25 5.44
C PRO A 49 -3.33 26.03 4.61
N PRO A 50 -3.29 26.43 3.33
CA PRO A 50 -2.07 26.42 2.52
C PRO A 50 -0.92 27.14 3.22
N GLY A 51 0.27 26.51 3.26
CA GLY A 51 1.46 27.07 3.91
C GLY A 51 1.61 26.74 5.40
N THR A 52 0.62 26.13 6.03
CA THR A 52 0.71 25.68 7.44
C THR A 52 0.96 24.18 7.58
N SER A 53 0.78 23.42 6.49
CA SER A 53 1.00 21.99 6.44
C SER A 53 2.15 21.65 5.47
N PRO A 54 3.07 20.76 5.86
CA PRO A 54 4.14 20.26 5.00
C PRO A 54 3.64 19.26 3.94
N VAL A 55 2.33 19.09 3.79
CA VAL A 55 1.71 18.11 2.90
C VAL A 55 1.07 18.84 1.71
N SER A 56 1.27 18.31 0.51
CA SER A 56 0.64 18.83 -0.71
C SER A 56 -0.89 18.93 -0.55
N PRO A 57 -1.51 20.06 -0.91
CA PRO A 57 -2.97 20.18 -0.93
C PRO A 57 -3.62 19.29 -2.00
N VAL A 58 -2.82 18.78 -2.94
CA VAL A 58 -3.27 17.85 -3.98
C VAL A 58 -3.12 16.42 -3.46
N ILE A 59 -4.25 15.76 -3.23
CA ILE A 59 -4.28 14.33 -2.92
C ILE A 59 -4.00 13.50 -4.18
N PRO A 60 -3.03 12.56 -4.14
CA PRO A 60 -2.84 11.59 -5.21
C PRO A 60 -4.12 10.79 -5.47
N GLY A 61 -4.42 10.54 -6.74
CA GLY A 61 -5.67 9.87 -7.14
C GLY A 61 -5.85 8.48 -6.51
N TYR A 62 -4.77 7.71 -6.36
CA TYR A 62 -4.85 6.40 -5.70
C TYR A 62 -5.20 6.52 -4.20
N LEU A 63 -4.61 7.48 -3.47
CA LEU A 63 -4.97 7.68 -2.06
C LEU A 63 -6.44 8.06 -1.91
N LEU A 64 -6.94 8.92 -2.80
CA LEU A 64 -8.33 9.40 -2.78
C LEU A 64 -9.35 8.26 -2.71
N ASP A 65 -9.14 7.18 -3.45
CA ASP A 65 -10.06 6.06 -3.51
C ASP A 65 -10.07 5.20 -2.24
N ARG A 66 -8.93 5.11 -1.56
CA ARG A 66 -8.88 4.49 -0.23
C ARG A 66 -9.67 5.28 0.78
N TYR A 67 -9.57 6.61 0.75
CA TYR A 67 -10.38 7.47 1.62
C TYR A 67 -11.85 7.36 1.26
N ALA A 68 -12.19 7.41 -0.03
CA ALA A 68 -13.54 7.28 -0.53
C ALA A 68 -14.19 5.97 -0.03
N PHE A 69 -13.50 4.83 -0.17
CA PHE A 69 -14.00 3.53 0.29
C PHE A 69 -14.15 3.48 1.82
N ARG A 70 -13.18 4.03 2.56
CA ARG A 70 -13.26 4.08 4.03
C ARG A 70 -14.39 4.98 4.53
N ALA A 71 -14.60 6.14 3.88
CA ALA A 71 -15.69 7.06 4.17
C ALA A 71 -17.05 6.38 3.90
N PHE A 72 -17.16 5.66 2.78
CA PHE A 72 -18.30 4.80 2.46
C PHE A 72 -18.54 3.77 3.57
N MET A 73 -17.53 2.99 3.95
CA MET A 73 -17.65 1.96 4.99
C MET A 73 -18.05 2.53 6.36
N ARG A 74 -17.51 3.69 6.73
CA ARG A 74 -17.84 4.36 7.99
C ARG A 74 -19.26 4.88 7.99
N ARG A 75 -19.67 5.60 6.94
CA ARG A 75 -20.98 6.27 6.85
C ARG A 75 -22.10 5.27 6.66
N ARG A 76 -21.90 4.26 5.81
CA ARG A 76 -22.93 3.29 5.47
C ARG A 76 -23.07 2.18 6.50
N TYR A 77 -21.97 1.78 7.15
CA TYR A 77 -21.91 0.57 7.99
C TYR A 77 -21.35 0.80 9.41
N GLY A 78 -21.06 2.04 9.81
CA GLY A 78 -20.60 2.35 11.16
C GLY A 78 -19.25 1.73 11.53
N VAL A 79 -18.49 1.29 10.53
CA VAL A 79 -17.23 0.57 10.72
C VAL A 79 -16.13 1.56 11.16
N ARG A 80 -15.52 1.31 12.33
CA ARG A 80 -14.29 2.01 12.71
C ARG A 80 -13.14 1.53 11.82
N THR A 81 -12.70 2.40 10.92
CA THR A 81 -11.49 2.20 10.13
C THR A 81 -10.28 2.65 10.96
N ALA A 82 -9.28 1.79 11.14
CA ALA A 82 -8.01 2.18 11.72
C ALA A 82 -7.32 3.15 10.75
N ASP A 83 -7.59 4.44 10.94
CA ASP A 83 -7.23 5.43 9.94
C ASP A 83 -5.98 6.18 10.38
N ARG A 84 -4.83 5.68 9.92
CA ARG A 84 -3.58 6.42 10.02
C ARG A 84 -3.67 7.74 9.27
N PHE A 85 -4.63 7.85 8.35
CA PHE A 85 -4.84 8.99 7.51
C PHE A 85 -5.84 10.03 8.04
N SER A 86 -6.61 9.70 9.09
CA SER A 86 -7.54 10.64 9.74
C SER A 86 -6.92 11.42 10.91
N ARG A 87 -5.61 11.31 11.10
CA ARG A 87 -4.89 12.01 12.18
C ARG A 87 -4.35 13.33 11.61
N PRO A 88 -4.40 14.44 12.36
CA PRO A 88 -3.76 15.69 11.95
C PRO A 88 -2.31 15.42 11.50
N LEU A 89 -1.94 15.97 10.35
CA LEU A 89 -0.66 15.70 9.69
C LEU A 89 0.47 16.54 10.28
N ALA A 90 0.19 17.78 10.69
CA ALA A 90 1.17 18.72 11.21
C ALA A 90 1.95 18.23 12.47
N PRO A 91 1.34 17.61 13.50
CA PRO A 91 2.08 17.07 14.64
C PRO A 91 3.01 15.90 14.26
N ARG A 92 2.64 15.15 13.22
CA ARG A 92 3.36 13.92 12.82
C ARG A 92 4.59 14.21 11.97
N ALA A 93 4.68 15.41 11.39
CA ALA A 93 5.83 15.85 10.63
C ALA A 93 7.10 15.94 11.50
N VAL A 94 6.96 16.49 12.70
CA VAL A 94 8.03 16.59 13.71
C VAL A 94 8.41 15.21 14.24
N ASP A 95 7.43 14.36 14.53
CA ASP A 95 7.66 12.97 14.95
C ASP A 95 8.34 12.13 13.86
N TRP A 96 8.04 12.42 12.59
CA TRP A 96 8.63 11.73 11.45
C TRP A 96 10.10 12.06 11.29
N GLU A 97 10.52 13.31 11.46
CA GLU A 97 11.94 13.66 11.36
C GLU A 97 12.73 12.92 12.45
N ALA A 98 12.19 12.88 13.67
CA ALA A 98 12.75 12.08 14.76
C ALA A 98 12.77 10.57 14.44
N LEU A 99 11.71 10.03 13.82
CA LEU A 99 11.62 8.63 13.42
C LEU A 99 12.61 8.27 12.30
N THR A 100 12.75 9.11 11.28
CA THR A 100 13.71 8.98 10.19
C THR A 100 15.12 9.05 10.76
N ARG A 101 15.44 10.04 11.60
CA ARG A 101 16.72 10.13 12.31
C ARG A 101 17.01 8.89 13.15
N THR A 102 16.00 8.30 13.82
CA THR A 102 16.17 7.10 14.64
C THR A 102 16.39 5.84 13.80
N ARG A 103 15.67 5.69 12.67
CA ARG A 103 15.82 4.54 11.77
C ARG A 103 17.15 4.56 11.02
N LEU A 104 17.65 5.74 10.69
CA LEU A 104 18.97 5.94 10.08
C LEU A 104 20.14 5.66 11.03
N ARG A 105 19.91 5.51 12.34
CA ARG A 105 20.96 5.18 13.33
C ARG A 105 21.30 3.69 13.42
N GLY A 106 20.55 2.81 12.74
CA GLY A 106 20.90 1.38 12.71
C GLY A 106 22.26 1.14 12.03
N ALA A 107 22.95 0.08 12.43
CA ALA A 107 24.34 -0.16 12.06
C ALA A 107 24.52 -0.10 10.53
N PRO A 108 25.48 0.70 10.03
CA PRO A 108 25.77 0.74 8.60
C PRO A 108 26.16 -0.64 8.10
N GLY A 109 25.75 -0.97 6.87
CA GLY A 109 26.43 -2.01 6.11
C GLY A 109 27.93 -1.70 6.05
N VAL A 110 28.77 -2.71 6.23
CA VAL A 110 30.24 -2.61 6.34
C VAL A 110 30.81 -1.52 5.40
N GLY A 111 31.44 -0.49 5.98
CA GLY A 111 32.20 0.52 5.25
C GLY A 111 31.43 1.72 4.67
N ILE A 112 30.10 1.82 4.85
CA ILE A 112 29.31 2.94 4.33
C ILE A 112 28.94 3.90 5.48
N PRO A 113 29.28 5.20 5.42
CA PRO A 113 28.77 6.15 6.41
C PRO A 113 27.23 6.22 6.30
N PRO A 114 26.49 6.27 7.42
CA PRO A 114 25.04 6.40 7.37
C PRO A 114 24.66 7.70 6.64
N VAL A 115 23.67 7.61 5.75
CA VAL A 115 23.10 8.79 5.07
C VAL A 115 22.50 9.71 6.12
N ARG A 116 22.94 10.97 6.13
CA ARG A 116 22.36 12.01 6.98
C ARG A 116 21.17 12.64 6.26
N PRO A 117 20.10 13.02 6.97
CA PRO A 117 18.95 13.71 6.36
C PRO A 117 19.33 14.96 5.55
N ASP A 118 20.41 15.64 5.95
CA ASP A 118 20.89 16.87 5.32
C ASP A 118 21.90 16.61 4.18
N ASP A 119 22.30 15.35 3.94
CA ASP A 119 23.12 15.02 2.78
C ASP A 119 22.35 15.31 1.49
N GLN A 120 23.06 15.70 0.43
CA GLN A 120 22.43 15.91 -0.87
C GLN A 120 21.98 14.59 -1.50
N ALA A 121 20.74 14.57 -1.99
CA ALA A 121 20.27 13.51 -2.86
C ALA A 121 21.16 13.47 -4.10
N THR A 122 21.72 12.29 -4.41
CA THR A 122 22.74 12.19 -5.45
C THR A 122 22.10 12.06 -6.82
N ASP A 123 22.29 13.08 -7.65
CA ASP A 123 22.02 13.00 -9.08
C ASP A 123 23.24 12.39 -9.80
N THR A 124 23.07 11.25 -10.46
CA THR A 124 24.15 10.52 -11.12
C THR A 124 23.74 10.05 -12.51
N PRO A 125 24.69 9.85 -13.45
CA PRO A 125 24.39 9.24 -14.75
C PRO A 125 23.70 7.86 -14.62
N LEU A 126 23.98 7.12 -13.55
CA LEU A 126 23.31 5.84 -13.24
C LEU A 126 21.81 6.07 -12.97
N VAL A 127 21.44 7.07 -12.17
CA VAL A 127 20.02 7.38 -11.89
C VAL A 127 19.27 7.71 -13.18
N HIS A 128 19.86 8.55 -14.03
CA HIS A 128 19.25 8.93 -15.31
C HIS A 128 19.04 7.74 -16.24
N ASP A 129 20.04 6.86 -16.38
CA ASP A 129 19.94 5.64 -17.20
C ASP A 129 18.82 4.72 -16.69
N LEU A 130 18.76 4.47 -15.39
CA LEU A 130 17.76 3.59 -14.80
C LEU A 130 16.35 4.15 -14.88
N LEU A 131 16.17 5.44 -14.62
CA LEU A 131 14.89 6.11 -14.81
C LEU A 131 14.46 6.09 -16.28
N SER A 132 15.40 6.29 -17.21
CA SER A 132 15.10 6.20 -18.64
C SER A 132 14.61 4.80 -19.03
N ARG A 133 15.28 3.75 -18.56
CA ARG A 133 14.85 2.35 -18.82
C ARG A 133 13.50 2.05 -18.21
N TRP A 134 13.28 2.43 -16.94
CA TRP A 134 12.00 2.24 -16.27
C TRP A 134 10.85 2.94 -17.00
N ARG A 135 11.06 4.21 -17.38
CA ARG A 135 10.05 5.00 -18.09
C ARG A 135 9.77 4.47 -19.50
N GLY A 136 10.80 4.00 -20.20
CA GLY A 136 10.64 3.28 -21.46
C GLY A 136 9.80 2.00 -21.28
N HIS A 137 10.13 1.20 -20.26
CA HIS A 137 9.41 -0.02 -19.91
C HIS A 137 7.93 0.22 -19.60
N LEU A 138 7.60 1.32 -18.91
CA LEU A 138 6.22 1.75 -18.69
C LEU A 138 5.53 2.16 -19.99
N ALA A 139 6.21 2.95 -20.83
CA ALA A 139 5.67 3.43 -22.11
C ALA A 139 5.34 2.28 -23.07
N ASP A 140 6.21 1.26 -23.14
CA ASP A 140 6.01 0.06 -23.97
C ASP A 140 4.76 -0.74 -23.55
N ARG A 141 4.34 -0.59 -22.29
CA ARG A 141 3.12 -1.18 -21.73
C ARG A 141 1.91 -0.28 -21.80
N GLY A 142 2.01 0.90 -22.42
CA GLY A 142 0.94 1.89 -22.47
C GLY A 142 0.65 2.56 -21.11
N ILE A 143 1.54 2.40 -20.14
CA ILE A 143 1.40 3.00 -18.82
C ILE A 143 1.92 4.44 -18.89
N ARG A 144 1.00 5.39 -18.80
CA ARG A 144 1.34 6.81 -18.70
C ARG A 144 1.98 7.07 -17.34
N HIS A 145 3.07 7.82 -17.34
CA HIS A 145 3.73 8.34 -16.15
C HIS A 145 3.99 9.83 -16.36
N ASP A 146 3.91 10.63 -15.30
CA ASP A 146 4.19 12.06 -15.38
C ASP A 146 5.58 12.34 -14.82
N SER A 147 6.56 12.47 -15.72
CA SER A 147 7.97 12.72 -15.38
C SER A 147 8.22 14.08 -14.72
N GLY A 148 7.23 14.96 -14.69
CA GLY A 148 7.34 16.30 -14.09
C GLY A 148 6.98 16.36 -12.61
N LEU A 149 6.36 15.33 -12.04
CA LEU A 149 5.74 15.45 -10.72
C LEU A 149 6.63 15.04 -9.54
N PHE A 150 7.64 14.19 -9.76
CA PHE A 150 8.62 13.86 -8.74
C PHE A 150 10.02 13.79 -9.37
N GLN A 151 10.66 14.96 -9.51
CA GLN A 151 12.08 15.00 -9.86
C GLN A 151 12.87 15.28 -8.59
N PRO A 152 13.93 14.52 -8.28
CA PRO A 152 14.90 14.93 -7.29
C PRO A 152 15.59 16.19 -7.82
N PRO A 153 15.34 17.38 -7.27
CA PRO A 153 16.01 18.58 -7.75
C PRO A 153 17.48 18.49 -7.35
N ALA A 154 18.37 18.61 -8.33
CA ALA A 154 19.80 18.63 -8.10
C ALA A 154 20.13 19.62 -6.97
N GLY A 155 20.86 19.15 -5.95
CA GLY A 155 21.29 19.96 -4.81
C GLY A 155 20.32 20.01 -3.62
N ARG A 156 19.17 19.32 -3.63
CA ARG A 156 18.30 19.20 -2.45
C ARG A 156 18.79 18.16 -1.45
N SER A 157 18.50 18.42 -0.18
CA SER A 157 18.72 17.44 0.89
C SER A 157 17.76 16.26 0.75
N TRP A 158 18.14 15.11 1.31
CA TRP A 158 17.23 13.98 1.46
C TRP A 158 15.95 14.38 2.21
N LEU A 159 16.08 15.17 3.28
CA LEU A 159 14.96 15.67 4.05
C LEU A 159 13.95 16.43 3.18
N ASP A 160 14.42 17.34 2.31
CA ASP A 160 13.55 18.10 1.43
C ASP A 160 12.89 17.24 0.37
N LEU A 161 13.63 16.27 -0.18
CA LEU A 161 13.08 15.33 -1.15
C LEU A 161 11.98 14.43 -0.54
N TYR A 162 12.03 14.11 0.75
CA TYR A 162 10.91 13.43 1.42
C TYR A 162 9.74 14.32 1.77
N ARG A 163 9.97 15.61 2.04
CA ARG A 163 8.86 16.56 2.25
C ARG A 163 7.94 16.63 1.03
N ASP A 164 8.50 16.41 -0.16
CA ASP A 164 7.76 16.47 -1.42
C ASP A 164 7.18 15.11 -1.88
N SER A 165 7.48 14.01 -1.17
CA SER A 165 6.94 12.68 -1.47
C SER A 165 5.45 12.60 -1.12
N VAL A 166 4.68 11.89 -1.95
CA VAL A 166 3.24 11.69 -1.72
C VAL A 166 2.91 10.70 -0.61
N LEU A 167 3.90 9.90 -0.19
CA LEU A 167 3.77 8.96 0.93
C LEU A 167 3.87 9.67 2.29
N TYR A 168 4.27 10.94 2.28
CA TYR A 168 4.38 11.77 3.47
C TYR A 168 3.00 12.27 3.93
N PRO A 169 2.64 12.17 5.23
CA PRO A 169 3.45 11.75 6.39
C PRO A 169 3.15 10.33 6.92
N PHE A 170 2.54 9.45 6.11
CA PHE A 170 1.99 8.18 6.63
C PHE A 170 3.03 7.08 6.76
N TYR A 171 4.04 7.11 5.90
CA TYR A 171 5.09 6.12 5.87
C TYR A 171 6.45 6.81 5.92
N PRO A 172 7.30 6.51 6.93
CA PRO A 172 8.73 6.75 6.76
C PRO A 172 9.20 5.99 5.52
N PRO A 173 10.07 6.57 4.68
CA PRO A 173 10.55 5.94 3.46
C PRO A 173 11.13 4.57 3.81
N ALA A 174 10.52 3.51 3.30
CA ALA A 174 10.96 2.13 3.56
C ALA A 174 12.40 1.90 3.10
N ILE A 175 12.83 2.67 2.11
CA ILE A 175 14.09 2.56 1.39
C ILE A 175 15.26 3.13 2.23
N LEU A 176 14.99 3.97 3.26
CA LEU A 176 16.05 4.58 4.11
C LEU A 176 16.42 3.73 5.32
N GLY A 177 15.69 2.66 5.57
CA GLY A 177 16.02 1.77 6.66
C GLY A 177 17.34 1.04 6.37
N PRO A 178 18.15 0.74 7.39
CA PRO A 178 19.20 -0.27 7.27
C PRO A 178 18.64 -1.56 6.67
N THR A 179 17.35 -1.85 6.85
CA THR A 179 16.62 -2.93 6.17
C THR A 179 16.72 -2.96 4.66
N PHE A 180 16.85 -1.82 3.94
CA PHE A 180 17.08 -1.84 2.49
C PHE A 180 18.53 -2.22 2.16
N MET A 181 19.48 -1.68 2.93
CA MET A 181 20.91 -2.00 2.83
C MET A 181 21.25 -3.43 3.29
N GLU A 182 20.46 -3.97 4.21
CA GLU A 182 20.48 -5.35 4.71
C GLU A 182 19.77 -6.31 3.75
N ARG A 183 18.84 -5.80 2.93
CA ARG A 183 18.17 -6.54 1.86
C ARG A 183 19.10 -6.75 0.66
N VAL A 184 19.90 -5.75 0.30
CA VAL A 184 20.99 -5.93 -0.69
C VAL A 184 22.01 -6.91 -0.12
N GLY A 185 22.23 -8.04 -0.80
CA GLY A 185 23.16 -9.08 -0.34
C GLY A 185 24.57 -8.53 -0.13
N ALA A 186 25.37 -9.15 0.75
CA ALA A 186 26.71 -8.65 1.10
C ALA A 186 27.63 -8.56 -0.13
N ARG A 187 27.66 -9.61 -0.96
CA ARG A 187 28.44 -9.67 -2.21
C ARG A 187 28.01 -8.60 -3.21
N GLN A 188 26.71 -8.45 -3.40
CA GLN A 188 26.15 -7.46 -4.30
C GLN A 188 26.48 -6.03 -3.86
N ARG A 189 26.42 -5.77 -2.55
CA ARG A 189 26.84 -4.48 -1.98
C ARG A 189 28.31 -4.22 -2.27
N GLU A 190 29.19 -5.20 -2.11
CA GLU A 190 30.62 -5.09 -2.46
C GLU A 190 30.82 -4.79 -3.95
N GLU A 191 30.06 -5.45 -4.84
CA GLU A 191 30.13 -5.22 -6.27
C GLU A 191 29.70 -3.80 -6.66
N ILE A 192 28.59 -3.30 -6.09
CA ILE A 192 28.12 -1.93 -6.32
C ILE A 192 29.13 -0.93 -5.75
N LEU A 193 29.70 -1.19 -4.57
CA LEU A 193 30.75 -0.36 -3.99
C LEU A 193 32.01 -0.33 -4.87
N ALA A 194 32.45 -1.48 -5.37
CA ALA A 194 33.64 -1.57 -6.22
C ALA A 194 33.44 -0.88 -7.58
N SER A 195 32.26 -1.01 -8.19
CA SER A 195 31.98 -0.50 -9.53
C SER A 195 31.48 0.95 -9.55
N ARG A 196 30.75 1.39 -8.52
CA ARG A 196 30.04 2.70 -8.48
C ARG A 196 30.32 3.52 -7.23
N GLY A 197 31.02 2.97 -6.23
CA GLY A 197 31.28 3.63 -4.95
C GLY A 197 30.02 3.90 -4.14
N THR A 198 30.18 4.61 -3.02
CA THR A 198 29.07 5.00 -2.13
C THR A 198 27.98 5.80 -2.86
N ARG A 199 28.37 6.63 -3.84
CA ARG A 199 27.42 7.41 -4.66
C ARG A 199 26.52 6.53 -5.53
N GLY A 200 27.00 5.36 -5.97
CA GLY A 200 26.18 4.41 -6.71
C GLY A 200 25.02 3.85 -5.90
N ILE A 201 25.28 3.48 -4.64
CA ILE A 201 24.26 3.01 -3.69
C ILE A 201 23.23 4.11 -3.42
N MET A 202 23.68 5.33 -3.21
CA MET A 202 22.79 6.48 -3.05
C MET A 202 21.97 6.75 -4.32
N GLY A 203 22.55 6.56 -5.51
CA GLY A 203 21.85 6.65 -6.79
C GLY A 203 20.74 5.60 -6.93
N LEU A 204 20.99 4.34 -6.56
CA LEU A 204 19.96 3.29 -6.58
C LEU A 204 18.77 3.65 -5.68
N TYR A 205 19.03 4.25 -4.52
CA TYR A 205 17.99 4.78 -3.66
C TYR A 205 17.14 5.83 -4.40
N VAL A 206 17.79 6.85 -4.99
CA VAL A 206 17.08 7.94 -5.67
C VAL A 206 16.21 7.37 -6.79
N PHE A 207 16.74 6.41 -7.55
CA PHE A 207 15.98 5.71 -8.60
C PHE A 207 14.74 5.00 -8.04
N LEU A 208 14.88 4.21 -6.97
CA LEU A 208 13.75 3.46 -6.40
C LEU A 208 12.68 4.37 -5.83
N LEU A 209 13.07 5.43 -5.12
CA LEU A 209 12.10 6.39 -4.62
C LEU A 209 11.41 7.11 -5.78
N THR A 210 12.18 7.57 -6.76
CA THR A 210 11.64 8.34 -7.90
C THR A 210 10.70 7.50 -8.74
N SER A 211 11.09 6.26 -9.10
CA SER A 211 10.24 5.34 -9.85
C SER A 211 8.94 5.00 -9.11
N HIS A 212 9.01 4.79 -7.80
CA HIS A 212 7.85 4.54 -6.96
C HIS A 212 6.92 5.77 -6.89
N GLU A 213 7.46 6.95 -6.61
CA GLU A 213 6.69 8.20 -6.50
C GLU A 213 6.07 8.64 -7.84
N ASP A 214 6.84 8.59 -8.94
CA ASP A 214 6.36 8.86 -10.30
C ASP A 214 5.17 7.97 -10.64
N THR A 215 5.26 6.70 -10.24
CA THR A 215 4.21 5.71 -10.48
C THR A 215 2.96 5.98 -9.64
N HIS A 216 3.11 6.17 -8.33
CA HIS A 216 1.97 6.43 -7.44
C HIS A 216 1.19 7.67 -7.82
N ARG A 217 1.87 8.71 -8.31
CA ARG A 217 1.23 9.92 -8.81
C ARG A 217 0.42 9.70 -10.09
N ALA A 218 0.82 8.74 -10.91
CA ALA A 218 0.13 8.40 -12.15
C ALA A 218 -1.11 7.50 -11.93
N GLN A 219 -1.17 6.81 -10.79
CA GLN A 219 -2.22 5.84 -10.48
C GLN A 219 -3.47 6.49 -9.85
N ARG A 220 -4.62 5.90 -10.16
CA ARG A 220 -5.92 6.17 -9.54
C ARG A 220 -6.57 4.84 -9.20
N GLY A 221 -7.25 4.72 -8.06
CA GLY A 221 -7.85 3.46 -7.63
C GLY A 221 -7.43 3.00 -6.25
N GLU A 222 -7.93 1.83 -5.84
CA GLU A 222 -7.61 1.19 -4.57
C GLU A 222 -6.08 0.98 -4.41
N PRO A 223 -5.43 1.59 -3.39
CA PRO A 223 -3.99 1.60 -3.27
C PRO A 223 -3.31 0.25 -3.19
N LEU A 224 -3.86 -0.72 -2.45
CA LEU A 224 -3.20 -2.01 -2.30
C LEU A 224 -3.16 -2.75 -3.64
N LEU A 225 -4.21 -2.61 -4.46
CA LEU A 225 -4.25 -3.12 -5.81
C LEU A 225 -3.31 -2.35 -6.74
N CYS A 226 -3.23 -1.02 -6.61
CA CYS A 226 -2.23 -0.22 -7.33
C CYS A 226 -0.79 -0.68 -7.02
N GLU A 227 -0.48 -0.96 -5.76
CA GLU A 227 0.82 -1.51 -5.33
C GLU A 227 1.04 -2.92 -5.91
N TYR A 228 0.01 -3.76 -5.93
CA TYR A 228 0.09 -5.10 -6.50
C TYR A 228 0.32 -5.07 -8.02
N LEU A 229 -0.36 -4.17 -8.74
CA LEU A 229 -0.15 -3.93 -10.17
C LEU A 229 1.24 -3.33 -10.45
N LEU A 230 1.70 -2.40 -9.61
CA LEU A 230 3.07 -1.87 -9.69
C LEU A 230 4.09 -3.00 -9.48
N ALA A 231 3.86 -3.90 -8.52
CA ALA A 231 4.74 -5.04 -8.29
C ALA A 231 4.80 -5.98 -9.51
N MET A 232 3.70 -6.16 -10.26
CA MET A 232 3.72 -6.90 -11.53
C MET A 232 4.65 -6.25 -12.55
N VAL A 233 4.48 -4.94 -12.78
CA VAL A 233 5.29 -4.19 -13.74
C VAL A 233 6.76 -4.15 -13.31
N TRP A 234 7.00 -4.00 -12.01
CA TRP A 234 8.34 -4.02 -11.42
C TRP A 234 9.04 -5.35 -11.66
N CYS A 235 8.39 -6.49 -11.38
CA CYS A 235 8.96 -7.80 -11.65
C CYS A 235 9.35 -7.97 -13.13
N ALA A 236 8.47 -7.56 -14.05
CA ALA A 236 8.76 -7.64 -15.47
C ALA A 236 9.96 -6.76 -15.87
N PHE A 237 10.06 -5.55 -15.30
CA PHE A 237 11.23 -4.68 -15.51
C PHE A 237 12.52 -5.33 -15.02
N LEU A 238 12.50 -5.98 -13.85
CA LEU A 238 13.67 -6.66 -13.32
C LEU A 238 14.10 -7.84 -14.21
N ASP A 239 13.15 -8.61 -14.74
CA ASP A 239 13.40 -9.70 -15.69
C ASP A 239 14.02 -9.19 -16.99
N GLU A 240 13.39 -8.19 -17.63
CA GLU A 240 13.77 -7.70 -18.97
C GLU A 240 15.10 -6.96 -18.98
N HIS A 241 15.43 -6.26 -17.89
CA HIS A 241 16.64 -5.45 -17.81
C HIS A 241 17.73 -6.09 -16.96
N ASP A 242 17.58 -7.36 -16.56
CA ASP A 242 18.52 -8.10 -15.71
C ASP A 242 18.88 -7.35 -14.42
N GLN A 243 17.85 -6.80 -13.75
CA GLN A 243 17.99 -6.03 -12.51
C GLN A 243 17.63 -6.86 -11.27
N TRP A 244 17.39 -8.16 -11.43
CA TRP A 244 17.06 -9.07 -10.32
C TRP A 244 18.08 -9.11 -9.22
N TYR A 245 19.36 -8.88 -9.56
CA TYR A 245 20.40 -8.80 -8.55
C TYR A 245 20.00 -7.80 -7.46
N TRP A 246 19.36 -6.65 -7.77
CA TRP A 246 18.89 -5.67 -6.77
C TRP A 246 17.81 -6.16 -5.80
N GLN A 247 17.13 -7.25 -6.10
CA GLN A 247 16.00 -7.76 -5.33
C GLN A 247 16.21 -9.20 -4.85
N ARG A 248 17.36 -9.83 -5.13
CA ARG A 248 17.68 -11.17 -4.65
C ARG A 248 18.73 -11.09 -3.56
N ASN A 249 18.51 -11.89 -2.51
CA ASN A 249 19.55 -12.15 -1.55
C ASN A 249 20.50 -13.20 -2.16
N ASP A 250 21.70 -12.77 -2.54
CA ASP A 250 22.72 -13.62 -3.18
C ASP A 250 23.08 -14.89 -2.37
N ASP A 251 23.00 -14.82 -1.03
CA ASP A 251 23.38 -15.93 -0.15
C ASP A 251 22.33 -17.05 -0.13
N THR A 252 21.06 -16.69 -0.34
CA THR A 252 19.91 -17.62 -0.27
C THR A 252 19.27 -17.88 -1.62
N GLY A 253 19.58 -17.07 -2.64
CA GLY A 253 18.89 -17.02 -3.93
C GLY A 253 17.44 -16.55 -3.84
N ALA A 254 16.95 -16.17 -2.65
CA ALA A 254 15.57 -15.81 -2.44
C ALA A 254 15.29 -14.39 -2.93
N SER A 255 14.20 -14.23 -3.68
CA SER A 255 13.63 -12.94 -4.02
C SER A 255 13.05 -12.26 -2.79
N LEU A 256 13.28 -10.96 -2.68
CA LEU A 256 12.73 -10.10 -1.64
C LEU A 256 11.32 -9.61 -1.96
N ASN A 257 10.82 -9.90 -3.18
CA ASN A 257 9.47 -9.56 -3.59
C ASN A 257 8.51 -10.64 -3.08
N ALA A 258 7.84 -10.36 -1.97
CA ALA A 258 6.91 -11.30 -1.34
C ALA A 258 5.67 -11.59 -2.21
N GLU A 259 5.38 -10.69 -3.15
CA GLU A 259 4.28 -10.75 -4.09
C GLU A 259 4.61 -11.70 -5.27
N GLU A 260 5.88 -11.92 -5.61
CA GLU A 260 6.31 -12.67 -6.80
C GLU A 260 5.58 -14.02 -7.02
N PRO A 261 5.44 -14.93 -6.03
CA PRO A 261 4.75 -16.19 -6.24
C PRO A 261 3.27 -16.02 -6.63
N PHE A 262 2.67 -14.90 -6.23
CA PHE A 262 1.30 -14.54 -6.54
C PHE A 262 1.21 -13.92 -7.94
N LEU A 263 2.12 -12.98 -8.23
CA LEU A 263 2.21 -12.26 -9.52
C LEU A 263 2.43 -13.21 -10.70
N ARG A 264 3.28 -14.25 -10.52
CA ARG A 264 3.56 -15.25 -11.56
C ARG A 264 2.34 -16.03 -12.05
N ARG A 265 1.22 -15.99 -11.31
CA ARG A 265 -0.05 -16.65 -11.70
C ARG A 265 -0.96 -15.75 -12.53
N VAL A 266 -0.68 -14.45 -12.54
CA VAL A 266 -1.50 -13.45 -13.23
C VAL A 266 -0.97 -13.28 -14.65
N HIS A 267 -1.85 -13.44 -15.63
CA HIS A 267 -1.54 -13.22 -17.05
C HIS A 267 -2.45 -12.11 -17.57
N LEU A 268 -1.92 -10.90 -17.66
CA LEU A 268 -2.59 -9.74 -18.25
C LEU A 268 -1.80 -9.32 -19.48
N ASP A 269 -2.50 -9.03 -20.58
CA ASP A 269 -1.89 -8.35 -21.71
C ASP A 269 -1.62 -6.87 -21.37
N SER A 270 -0.83 -6.19 -22.21
CA SER A 270 -0.46 -4.79 -21.99
C SER A 270 -1.68 -3.86 -21.95
N ALA A 271 -2.75 -4.15 -22.69
CA ALA A 271 -3.94 -3.31 -22.72
C ALA A 271 -4.75 -3.41 -21.43
N ALA A 272 -4.94 -4.63 -20.91
CA ALA A 272 -5.56 -4.90 -19.63
C ALA A 272 -4.76 -4.29 -18.48
N LEU A 273 -3.43 -4.44 -18.52
CA LEU A 273 -2.54 -3.87 -17.52
C LEU A 273 -2.60 -2.33 -17.55
N ALA A 274 -2.54 -1.69 -18.72
CA ALA A 274 -2.67 -0.24 -18.85
C ALA A 274 -4.02 0.27 -18.34
N ALA A 275 -5.12 -0.42 -18.65
CA ALA A 275 -6.46 -0.06 -18.18
C ALA A 275 -6.54 -0.11 -16.65
N LEU A 276 -6.07 -1.20 -16.05
CA LEU A 276 -6.03 -1.38 -14.59
C LEU A 276 -5.12 -0.37 -13.89
N PHE A 277 -4.01 0.00 -14.50
CA PHE A 277 -3.03 0.91 -13.90
C PHE A 277 -3.48 2.38 -13.95
N HIS A 278 -4.18 2.79 -15.02
CA HIS A 278 -4.58 4.18 -15.22
C HIS A 278 -5.72 4.62 -14.28
N ASP A 279 -6.78 3.83 -14.22
CA ASP A 279 -7.85 3.99 -13.24
C ASP A 279 -8.33 2.60 -12.85
N THR A 280 -7.89 2.13 -11.69
CA THR A 280 -8.18 0.77 -11.23
C THR A 280 -9.67 0.51 -11.11
N ALA A 281 -10.50 1.52 -10.87
CA ALA A 281 -11.95 1.35 -10.80
C ALA A 281 -12.54 1.04 -12.18
N ALA A 282 -12.28 1.91 -13.15
CA ALA A 282 -12.75 1.73 -14.53
C ALA A 282 -12.11 0.50 -15.19
N GLY A 283 -10.80 0.33 -15.00
CA GLY A 283 -10.03 -0.79 -15.50
C GLY A 283 -10.50 -2.13 -14.94
N SER A 284 -10.83 -2.21 -13.65
CA SER A 284 -11.36 -3.45 -13.06
C SER A 284 -12.71 -3.83 -13.67
N ALA A 285 -13.60 -2.87 -13.89
CA ALA A 285 -14.89 -3.14 -14.54
C ALA A 285 -14.71 -3.61 -16.00
N GLN A 286 -13.80 -2.98 -16.74
CA GLN A 286 -13.49 -3.33 -18.14
C GLN A 286 -12.83 -4.71 -18.26
N VAL A 287 -11.84 -5.00 -17.42
CA VAL A 287 -10.95 -6.18 -17.58
C VAL A 287 -11.50 -7.39 -16.84
N LEU A 288 -12.08 -7.20 -15.66
CA LEU A 288 -12.47 -8.29 -14.74
C LEU A 288 -14.00 -8.44 -14.62
N GLY A 289 -14.74 -7.52 -15.24
CA GLY A 289 -16.20 -7.49 -15.26
C GLY A 289 -16.83 -6.72 -14.09
N PRO A 290 -18.17 -6.59 -14.11
CA PRO A 290 -18.91 -5.83 -13.09
C PRO A 290 -18.63 -6.31 -11.66
N GLY A 291 -18.60 -5.38 -10.71
CA GLY A 291 -18.38 -5.68 -9.28
C GLY A 291 -16.95 -6.09 -8.90
N ALA A 292 -16.03 -6.23 -9.85
CA ALA A 292 -14.63 -6.58 -9.55
C ALA A 292 -13.96 -5.57 -8.62
N TYR A 293 -14.19 -4.28 -8.87
CA TYR A 293 -13.60 -3.22 -8.09
C TYR A 293 -14.06 -3.27 -6.63
N ASP A 294 -15.36 -3.45 -6.40
CA ASP A 294 -15.93 -3.52 -5.06
C ASP A 294 -15.38 -4.71 -4.26
N GLN A 295 -15.22 -5.87 -4.91
CA GLN A 295 -14.60 -7.06 -4.30
C GLN A 295 -13.13 -6.81 -3.89
N LEU A 296 -12.36 -6.13 -4.75
CA LEU A 296 -10.96 -5.80 -4.50
C LEU A 296 -10.84 -4.78 -3.36
N CYS A 297 -11.69 -3.75 -3.35
CA CYS A 297 -11.80 -2.80 -2.24
C CYS A 297 -12.16 -3.48 -0.92
N LEU A 298 -13.08 -4.46 -0.94
CA LEU A 298 -13.44 -5.22 0.25
C LEU A 298 -12.27 -6.06 0.77
N ALA A 299 -11.56 -6.77 -0.11
CA ALA A 299 -10.37 -7.56 0.27
C ALA A 299 -9.27 -6.67 0.88
N ALA A 300 -8.99 -5.53 0.24
CA ALA A 300 -8.07 -4.51 0.74
C ALA A 300 -8.47 -4.01 2.13
N TRP A 301 -9.76 -3.74 2.35
CA TRP A 301 -10.27 -3.30 3.64
C TRP A 301 -10.17 -4.37 4.73
N LEU A 302 -10.45 -5.65 4.41
CA LEU A 302 -10.29 -6.76 5.35
C LEU A 302 -8.82 -6.88 5.81
N PHE A 303 -7.87 -6.67 4.90
CA PHE A 303 -6.45 -6.66 5.23
C PHE A 303 -6.06 -5.44 6.08
N ASP A 304 -6.50 -4.25 5.69
CA ASP A 304 -6.24 -3.00 6.41
C ASP A 304 -6.75 -3.02 7.85
N THR A 305 -7.91 -3.67 8.06
CA THR A 305 -8.50 -3.87 9.39
C THR A 305 -7.94 -5.08 10.14
N ARG A 306 -6.89 -5.70 9.59
CA ARG A 306 -6.18 -6.87 10.15
C ARG A 306 -7.07 -8.09 10.37
N LEU A 307 -8.19 -8.18 9.65
CA LEU A 307 -9.09 -9.32 9.70
C LEU A 307 -8.51 -10.50 8.93
N ILE A 308 -7.79 -10.23 7.84
CA ILE A 308 -7.03 -11.23 7.08
C ILE A 308 -5.54 -10.86 7.04
N GLY A 309 -4.69 -11.83 6.70
CA GLY A 309 -3.26 -11.59 6.49
C GLY A 309 -2.92 -11.03 5.13
N TYR A 310 -1.68 -10.54 4.98
CA TYR A 310 -1.20 -10.08 3.67
C TYR A 310 -1.23 -11.19 2.63
N ARG A 311 -0.82 -12.41 3.00
CA ARG A 311 -0.89 -13.60 2.13
C ARG A 311 -2.32 -13.88 1.64
N ASP A 312 -3.31 -13.73 2.52
CA ASP A 312 -4.72 -13.98 2.20
C ASP A 312 -5.26 -12.91 1.24
N TYR A 313 -4.85 -11.65 1.43
CA TYR A 313 -5.13 -10.56 0.51
C TYR A 313 -4.53 -10.82 -0.89
N LEU A 314 -3.24 -11.15 -0.96
CA LEU A 314 -2.58 -11.45 -2.24
C LEU A 314 -3.27 -12.60 -2.97
N GLU A 315 -3.71 -13.63 -2.23
CA GLU A 315 -4.48 -14.74 -2.81
C GLU A 315 -5.81 -14.28 -3.41
N LEU A 316 -6.61 -13.48 -2.68
CA LEU A 316 -7.88 -12.94 -3.18
C LEU A 316 -7.69 -12.03 -4.40
N ALA A 317 -6.73 -11.10 -4.33
CA ALA A 317 -6.40 -10.21 -5.44
C ALA A 317 -5.95 -11.01 -6.69
N THR A 318 -5.07 -11.99 -6.49
CA THR A 318 -4.61 -12.86 -7.59
C THR A 318 -5.76 -13.61 -8.24
N ARG A 319 -6.62 -14.26 -7.45
CA ARG A 319 -7.77 -15.01 -7.99
C ARG A 319 -8.64 -14.11 -8.85
N ARG A 320 -8.90 -12.88 -8.37
CA ARG A 320 -9.72 -11.94 -9.12
C ARG A 320 -9.06 -11.52 -10.44
N LEU A 321 -7.75 -11.23 -10.42
CA LEU A 321 -6.97 -10.90 -11.62
C LEU A 321 -6.83 -12.08 -12.59
N CYS A 322 -6.94 -13.32 -12.11
CA CYS A 322 -7.06 -14.52 -12.95
C CYS A 322 -8.50 -14.76 -13.46
N GLY A 323 -9.41 -13.78 -13.33
CA GLY A 323 -10.79 -13.87 -13.80
C GLY A 323 -11.73 -14.66 -12.89
N GLN A 324 -11.28 -15.13 -11.72
CA GLN A 324 -12.14 -15.89 -10.81
C GLN A 324 -13.02 -14.95 -10.00
N ASP A 325 -14.31 -15.28 -9.88
CA ASP A 325 -15.20 -14.57 -8.95
C ASP A 325 -14.83 -14.91 -7.51
N THR A 326 -14.60 -13.88 -6.70
CA THR A 326 -14.23 -14.04 -5.28
C THR A 326 -15.41 -13.84 -4.33
N THR A 327 -16.61 -13.59 -4.84
CA THR A 327 -17.84 -13.35 -4.05
C THR A 327 -18.02 -14.39 -2.95
N LEU A 328 -18.04 -15.68 -3.29
CA LEU A 328 -18.26 -16.75 -2.29
C LEU A 328 -17.17 -16.78 -1.21
N SER A 329 -15.91 -16.53 -1.58
CA SER A 329 -14.80 -16.49 -0.62
C SER A 329 -14.92 -15.30 0.33
N LEU A 330 -15.29 -14.13 -0.21
CA LEU A 330 -15.51 -12.92 0.57
C LEU A 330 -16.74 -13.05 1.48
N THR A 331 -17.87 -13.57 0.96
CA THR A 331 -19.07 -13.86 1.76
C THR A 331 -18.76 -14.83 2.89
N GLY A 332 -18.03 -15.93 2.62
CA GLY A 332 -17.64 -16.89 3.65
C GLY A 332 -16.74 -16.28 4.74
N LEU A 333 -15.83 -15.36 4.39
CA LEU A 333 -15.05 -14.61 5.37
C LEU A 333 -15.92 -13.68 6.23
N LEU A 334 -16.95 -13.08 5.64
CA LEU A 334 -17.91 -12.23 6.36
C LEU A 334 -18.82 -13.04 7.28
N ASP A 335 -19.26 -14.23 6.85
CA ASP A 335 -20.07 -15.13 7.68
C ASP A 335 -19.26 -15.65 8.88
N GLN A 336 -18.02 -16.07 8.68
CA GLN A 336 -17.12 -16.45 9.78
C GLN A 336 -16.86 -15.29 10.74
N LEU A 337 -16.86 -14.06 10.25
CA LEU A 337 -16.72 -12.89 11.10
C LEU A 337 -17.97 -12.75 11.96
N ASP A 338 -19.16 -12.81 11.37
CA ASP A 338 -20.44 -12.78 12.10
C ASP A 338 -20.53 -13.85 13.20
N ASP A 339 -20.13 -15.08 12.90
CA ASP A 339 -20.14 -16.18 13.88
C ASP A 339 -19.21 -15.87 15.06
N ARG A 340 -18.04 -15.30 14.80
CA ARG A 340 -17.12 -14.86 15.86
C ARG A 340 -17.69 -13.70 16.68
N LEU A 341 -18.52 -12.83 16.10
CA LEU A 341 -19.13 -11.70 16.80
C LEU A 341 -20.26 -12.12 17.72
N THR A 342 -21.07 -13.06 17.25
CA THR A 342 -22.21 -13.59 18.01
C THR A 342 -21.76 -14.53 19.12
N ALA A 343 -20.62 -15.20 18.95
CA ALA A 343 -20.02 -16.08 19.95
C ALA A 343 -19.32 -15.34 21.12
N VAL A 344 -19.05 -14.02 21.03
CA VAL A 344 -18.52 -13.26 22.19
C VAL A 344 -19.67 -12.93 23.14
N PRO A 345 -19.71 -13.49 24.36
CA PRO A 345 -20.76 -13.16 25.31
C PRO A 345 -20.67 -11.68 25.69
N HIS A 346 -21.79 -10.96 25.59
CA HIS A 346 -21.90 -9.59 26.09
C HIS A 346 -21.66 -9.58 27.61
N PRO A 347 -20.62 -8.89 28.12
CA PRO A 347 -20.46 -8.67 29.55
C PRO A 347 -21.49 -7.61 29.95
N GLY A 348 -22.71 -8.03 30.24
CA GLY A 348 -23.79 -7.10 30.59
C GLY A 348 -25.20 -7.67 30.54
N ARG A 349 -25.44 -8.83 29.91
CA ARG A 349 -26.70 -9.56 30.14
C ARG A 349 -26.53 -10.47 31.34
N ALA A 350 -26.63 -9.87 32.53
CA ALA A 350 -26.98 -10.62 33.73
C ALA A 350 -28.28 -11.37 33.44
N VAL A 351 -28.21 -12.69 33.61
CA VAL A 351 -29.34 -13.60 33.53
C VAL A 351 -30.39 -13.12 34.51
N GLY A 352 -31.63 -13.05 34.02
CA GLY A 352 -32.79 -12.66 34.79
C GLY A 352 -32.93 -13.49 36.05
N THR A 353 -33.29 -12.78 37.11
CA THR A 353 -33.98 -13.24 38.30
C THR A 353 -34.82 -14.50 38.07
N THR A 354 -34.43 -15.62 38.66
CA THR A 354 -35.35 -16.68 39.05
C THR A 354 -35.70 -16.47 40.51
N SER A 355 -36.89 -15.92 40.73
CA SER A 355 -37.63 -15.91 41.99
C SER A 355 -38.26 -17.28 42.28
N GLY A 356 -38.21 -17.73 43.54
CA GLY A 356 -38.92 -18.90 44.09
C GLY A 356 -38.23 -20.24 43.81
N GLU A 357 -38.10 -21.20 44.71
CA GLU A 357 -38.84 -21.52 45.93
C GLU A 357 -37.89 -22.20 46.92
N GLY A 358 -38.04 -21.93 48.22
CA GLY A 358 -37.42 -22.76 49.25
C GLY A 358 -38.26 -24.00 49.54
N PRO A 359 -37.69 -25.04 50.16
CA PRO A 359 -38.47 -25.98 50.94
C PRO A 359 -38.15 -25.80 52.44
N SER A 360 -39.22 -25.63 53.20
CA SER A 360 -39.25 -25.85 54.64
C SER A 360 -38.88 -27.30 54.97
N ARG A 361 -37.86 -27.50 55.80
CA ARG A 361 -37.96 -28.06 57.16
C ARG A 361 -36.59 -28.10 57.82
#